data_AF-A0A7K3GCA7-F1
#
_entry.id   AF-A0A7K3GCA7-F1
#
_cell.length_a   1.000
_cell.length_b   1.000
_cell.length_c   1.000
_cell.angle_alpha   90.00
_cell.angle_beta   90.00
_cell.angle_gamma   90.00
#
_symmetry.space_group_name_H-M   'P 1'
#
loop_
_entity.id
_entity.type
_entity.pdbx_description
1 polymer ?
#
loop_
_entity_poly.entity_id
_entity_poly.type
_entity_poly.pdbx_seq_one_letter_code
_entity_poly.pdbx_strand_id
1 'polypeptide(L)'
;MDTYHGPATVITDEALYEVTASLVQASSAPGVPHWRGTLTVANQTVAWEIHQAPQPRLRVAGDDREGPFTVTNTKLMAGELVIKGNGSPRPFGQRAPDSV
;
A
#
# COMPACT_ATOMS: atom_id res chain seq x y z
N MET A 1 10.74 12.44 -8.19
CA MET A 1 10.02 11.17 -8.19
C MET A 1 9.99 10.76 -6.74
N ASP A 2 8.83 10.89 -6.10
CA ASP A 2 8.75 10.60 -4.68
C ASP A 2 8.57 9.08 -4.53
N THR A 3 9.33 8.51 -3.58
CA THR A 3 9.37 7.07 -3.30
C THR A 3 9.27 6.84 -1.79
N TYR A 4 8.48 5.87 -1.39
CA TYR A 4 8.27 5.47 0.00
C TYR A 4 8.85 4.09 0.15
N HIS A 5 9.64 3.88 1.20
CA HIS A 5 10.15 2.58 1.57
C HIS A 5 10.14 2.46 3.08
N GLY A 6 9.35 1.54 3.62
CA GLY A 6 9.24 1.39 5.07
C GLY A 6 8.06 0.55 5.53
N PRO A 7 7.82 0.52 6.85
CA PRO A 7 6.75 -0.27 7.45
C PRO A 7 5.36 0.22 7.03
N ALA A 8 4.42 -0.70 6.90
CA ALA A 8 3.02 -0.41 6.58
C ALA A 8 2.13 -1.50 7.17
N THR A 9 0.84 -1.21 7.28
CA THR A 9 -0.17 -2.19 7.68
C THR A 9 -1.14 -2.39 6.52
N VAL A 10 -1.37 -3.64 6.13
CA VAL A 10 -2.51 -4.02 5.28
C VAL A 10 -3.69 -4.34 6.17
N ILE A 11 -4.83 -3.76 5.82
CA ILE A 11 -6.08 -3.88 6.55
C ILE A 11 -7.07 -4.62 5.65
N THR A 12 -7.50 -5.79 6.09
CA THR A 12 -8.59 -6.55 5.46
C THR A 12 -9.79 -6.61 6.42
N ASP A 13 -10.90 -7.19 5.97
CA ASP A 13 -12.07 -7.39 6.83
C ASP A 13 -11.81 -8.42 7.94
N GLU A 14 -10.82 -9.29 7.74
CA GLU A 14 -10.51 -10.42 8.62
C GLU A 14 -9.36 -10.11 9.58
N ALA A 15 -8.36 -9.32 9.16
CA ALA A 15 -7.13 -9.15 9.91
C ALA A 15 -6.33 -7.89 9.54
N LEU A 16 -5.32 -7.64 10.37
CA LEU A 16 -4.27 -6.63 10.16
C LEU A 16 -2.94 -7.33 9.93
N TYR A 17 -2.25 -6.96 8.86
CA TYR A 17 -0.96 -7.55 8.50
C TYR A 17 0.12 -6.47 8.47
N GLU A 18 1.14 -6.64 9.29
CA GLU A 18 2.34 -5.81 9.26
C GLU A 18 3.21 -6.23 8.05
N VAL A 19 3.58 -5.25 7.23
CA VAL A 19 4.30 -5.45 5.96
C VAL A 19 5.37 -4.39 5.77
N THR A 20 6.29 -4.62 4.85
CA THR A 20 7.17 -3.56 4.33
C THR A 20 6.67 -3.14 2.95
N ALA A 21 6.44 -1.86 2.73
CA ALA A 21 5.97 -1.33 1.46
C ALA A 21 7.05 -0.51 0.75
N SER A 22 7.18 -0.72 -0.55
CA SER A 22 7.98 0.10 -1.47
C SER A 22 7.06 0.72 -2.51
N LEU A 23 6.74 2.00 -2.40
CA LEU A 23 5.77 2.68 -3.25
C LEU A 23 6.45 3.76 -4.09
N VAL A 24 5.97 3.96 -5.32
CA VAL A 24 6.44 4.99 -6.27
C VAL A 24 5.24 5.70 -6.88
N GLN A 25 5.33 7.04 -7.03
CA GLN A 25 4.30 7.82 -7.70
C GLN A 25 4.29 7.49 -9.19
N ALA A 26 3.16 7.00 -9.68
CA ALA A 26 2.95 6.65 -11.08
C ALA A 26 2.16 7.78 -11.78
N SER A 27 2.74 8.99 -11.79
CA SER A 27 2.25 10.18 -12.52
C SER A 27 0.93 10.81 -12.07
N SER A 28 0.81 12.10 -12.37
CA SER A 28 -0.24 13.04 -11.98
C SER A 28 -1.10 13.39 -13.20
N ALA A 29 -1.70 12.40 -13.85
CA ALA A 29 -2.75 12.70 -14.83
C ALA A 29 -3.86 13.51 -14.12
N PRO A 30 -4.43 14.56 -14.75
CA PRO A 30 -5.42 15.41 -14.10
C PRO A 30 -6.63 14.57 -13.69
N GLY A 31 -6.85 14.43 -12.38
CA GLY A 31 -8.03 13.78 -11.82
C GLY A 31 -7.75 12.95 -10.56
N VAL A 32 -6.76 12.04 -10.56
CA VAL A 32 -6.47 11.17 -9.41
C VAL A 32 -4.97 10.80 -9.39
N PRO A 33 -4.23 11.07 -8.31
CA PRO A 33 -2.86 10.60 -8.20
C PRO A 33 -2.85 9.07 -8.10
N HIS A 34 -2.05 8.45 -8.97
CA HIS A 34 -1.85 7.01 -9.00
C HIS A 34 -0.48 6.66 -8.40
N TRP A 35 -0.44 5.56 -7.68
CA TRP A 35 0.81 5.01 -7.15
C TRP A 35 0.86 3.51 -7.42
N ARG A 36 2.08 3.00 -7.49
CA ARG A 36 2.37 1.57 -7.65
C ARG A 36 3.45 1.17 -6.66
N GLY A 37 3.52 -0.10 -6.31
CA GLY A 37 4.55 -0.55 -5.41
C GLY A 37 4.57 -2.05 -5.18
N THR A 38 5.40 -2.43 -4.22
CA THR A 38 5.56 -3.81 -3.76
C THR A 38 5.31 -3.86 -2.26
N LEU A 39 4.61 -4.89 -1.81
CA LEU A 39 4.54 -5.27 -0.40
C LEU A 39 5.39 -6.52 -0.19
N THR A 40 6.25 -6.49 0.81
CA THR A 40 6.93 -7.66 1.35
C THR A 40 6.21 -8.07 2.63
N VAL A 41 5.74 -9.32 2.66
CA VAL A 41 4.97 -9.88 3.77
C VAL A 41 5.75 -11.01 4.46
N ALA A 42 5.28 -11.44 5.63
CA ALA A 42 5.98 -12.43 6.45
C ALA A 42 6.15 -13.80 5.76
N ASN A 43 5.13 -14.25 4.99
CA ASN A 43 5.14 -15.55 4.33
C ASN A 43 4.10 -15.63 3.19
N GLN A 44 4.12 -16.74 2.46
CA GLN A 44 3.21 -17.00 1.35
C GLN A 44 1.73 -17.03 1.76
N THR A 45 1.39 -17.51 2.96
CA THR A 45 0.01 -17.57 3.44
C THR A 45 -0.58 -16.16 3.57
N VAL A 46 0.16 -15.24 4.20
CA VAL A 46 -0.25 -13.83 4.31
C VAL A 46 -0.39 -13.18 2.93
N ALA A 47 0.53 -13.50 2.00
CA ALA A 47 0.45 -12.97 0.63
C ALA A 47 -0.84 -13.41 -0.06
N TRP A 48 -1.25 -14.67 0.16
CA TRP A 48 -2.47 -15.24 -0.37
C TRP A 48 -3.73 -14.62 0.25
N GLU A 49 -3.76 -14.49 1.58
CA GLU A 49 -4.88 -13.87 2.32
C GLU A 49 -5.12 -12.43 1.87
N ILE A 50 -4.06 -11.62 1.74
CA ILE A 50 -4.16 -10.26 1.23
C ILE A 50 -4.64 -10.23 -0.22
N HIS A 51 -4.18 -11.17 -1.05
CA HIS A 51 -4.58 -11.24 -2.46
C HIS A 51 -6.07 -11.59 -2.64
N GLN A 52 -6.62 -12.44 -1.77
CA GLN A 52 -8.02 -12.85 -1.80
C GLN A 52 -8.96 -11.86 -1.12
N ALA A 53 -8.43 -10.90 -0.35
CA ALA A 53 -9.25 -9.89 0.30
C ALA A 53 -10.07 -9.09 -0.74
N PRO A 54 -11.38 -8.89 -0.52
CA PRO A 54 -12.24 -8.21 -1.50
C PRO A 54 -11.93 -6.72 -1.62
N GLN A 55 -11.56 -6.05 -0.51
CA GLN A 55 -11.26 -4.62 -0.47
C GLN A 55 -10.08 -4.30 0.46
N PRO A 56 -8.86 -4.77 0.16
CA PRO A 56 -7.73 -4.52 1.03
C PRO A 56 -7.35 -3.04 1.00
N ARG A 57 -7.01 -2.51 2.18
CA ARG A 57 -6.56 -1.14 2.35
C ARG A 57 -5.13 -1.13 2.87
N LEU A 58 -4.35 -0.14 2.43
CA LEU A 58 -2.97 0.05 2.86
C LEU A 58 -2.90 1.30 3.72
N ARG A 59 -2.24 1.20 4.87
CA ARG A 59 -1.87 2.32 5.73
C ARG A 59 -0.35 2.36 5.87
N VAL A 60 0.24 3.50 5.58
CA VAL A 60 1.69 3.70 5.66
C VAL A 60 2.06 4.16 7.07
N ALA A 61 3.15 3.65 7.65
CA ALA A 61 3.56 4.09 8.98
C ALA A 61 3.90 5.60 9.00
N GLY A 62 3.39 6.32 10.01
CA GLY A 62 3.60 7.77 10.16
C GLY A 62 2.59 8.65 9.39
N ASP A 63 1.66 8.04 8.66
CA ASP A 63 0.48 8.70 8.08
C ASP A 63 -0.77 7.88 8.46
N ASP A 64 -1.70 8.47 9.23
CA ASP A 64 -2.96 7.79 9.58
C ASP A 64 -3.89 7.60 8.36
N ARG A 65 -3.49 8.12 7.19
CA ARG A 65 -4.21 7.89 5.94
C ARG A 65 -4.07 6.44 5.48
N GLU A 66 -5.22 5.87 5.21
CA GLU A 66 -5.38 4.58 4.57
C GLU A 66 -6.12 4.73 3.25
N GLY A 67 -6.01 3.73 2.38
CA GLY A 67 -6.82 3.69 1.17
C GLY A 67 -6.72 2.38 0.42
N PRO A 68 -7.69 2.14 -0.47
CA PRO A 68 -7.81 0.87 -1.17
C PRO A 68 -6.66 0.68 -2.15
N PHE A 69 -6.26 -0.58 -2.31
CA PHE A 69 -5.31 -0.96 -3.35
C PHE A 69 -5.78 -2.22 -4.06
N THR A 70 -5.15 -2.50 -5.19
CA THR A 70 -5.36 -3.71 -5.97
C THR A 70 -4.04 -4.41 -6.15
N VAL A 71 -4.03 -5.72 -5.89
CA VAL A 71 -2.90 -6.59 -6.23
C VAL A 71 -2.93 -6.85 -7.74
N THR A 72 -1.85 -6.53 -8.43
CA THR A 72 -1.73 -6.69 -9.90
C THR A 72 -0.87 -7.87 -10.31
N ASN A 73 0.02 -8.30 -9.43
CA ASN A 73 0.85 -9.47 -9.63
C ASN A 73 1.28 -10.02 -8.26
N THR A 74 1.51 -11.33 -8.20
CA THR A 74 1.93 -12.01 -6.98
C THR A 74 3.18 -12.82 -7.26
N LYS A 75 4.23 -12.58 -6.50
CA LYS A 75 5.37 -13.49 -6.38
C LYS A 75 5.22 -14.22 -5.06
N LEU A 76 4.21 -15.09 -4.99
CA LEU A 76 3.76 -15.74 -3.77
C LEU A 76 4.89 -16.49 -3.04
N MET A 77 5.78 -17.15 -3.79
CA MET A 77 6.93 -17.87 -3.22
C MET A 77 7.98 -16.95 -2.58
N ALA A 78 7.97 -15.66 -2.90
CA ALA A 78 8.89 -14.66 -2.32
C ALA A 78 8.21 -13.79 -1.24
N GLY A 79 6.92 -14.01 -0.94
CA GLY A 79 6.17 -13.12 -0.04
C GLY A 79 6.05 -11.69 -0.60
N GLU A 80 6.06 -11.54 -1.92
CA GLU A 80 5.98 -10.23 -2.58
C GLU A 80 4.67 -10.05 -3.34
N LEU A 81 3.99 -8.93 -3.11
CA LEU A 81 2.78 -8.51 -3.81
C LEU A 81 3.06 -7.22 -4.58
N VAL A 82 2.83 -7.22 -5.88
CA VAL A 82 2.83 -5.98 -6.67
C VAL A 82 1.45 -5.36 -6.58
N ILE A 83 1.39 -4.10 -6.17
CA ILE A 83 0.15 -3.39 -5.89
C ILE A 83 0.08 -2.06 -6.64
N LYS A 84 -1.14 -1.59 -6.86
CA LYS A 84 -1.44 -0.24 -7.31
C LYS A 84 -2.59 0.33 -6.49
N GLY A 85 -2.62 1.64 -6.34
CA GLY A 85 -3.74 2.32 -5.72
C GLY A 85 -3.93 3.73 -6.27
N ASN A 86 -5.06 4.29 -5.88
CA ASN A 86 -5.55 5.57 -6.36
C ASN A 86 -5.84 6.45 -5.15
N GLY A 87 -5.37 7.69 -5.14
CA GLY A 87 -5.59 8.59 -4.01
C GLY A 87 -4.76 8.18 -2.78
N SER A 88 -5.43 7.99 -1.64
CA SER A 88 -4.76 7.61 -0.38
C SER A 88 -4.37 6.12 -0.35
N PRO A 89 -3.37 5.72 0.46
CA PRO A 89 -2.37 6.60 1.06
C PRO A 89 -1.58 7.25 -0.07
N ARG A 90 -1.38 8.59 -0.01
CA ARG A 90 -0.45 9.26 -0.91
C ARG A 90 0.91 9.07 -0.27
N PRO A 91 1.77 8.15 -0.75
CA PRO A 91 3.04 7.89 -0.07
C PRO A 91 4.03 9.06 -0.23
N PHE A 92 3.59 10.15 -0.88
CA PHE A 92 4.36 11.27 -1.37
C PHE A 92 3.61 12.55 -1.05
N GLY A 93 4.22 13.41 -0.23
CA GLY A 93 3.78 14.78 -0.04
C GLY A 93 2.58 14.98 0.91
N GLN A 94 2.91 15.62 2.03
CA GLN A 94 2.05 16.27 3.03
C GLN A 94 1.31 15.37 4.04
N ARG A 95 2.02 15.07 5.14
CA ARG A 95 1.51 15.44 6.49
C ARG A 95 0.75 16.76 6.32
N ALA A 96 -0.55 16.78 6.57
CA ALA A 96 -1.22 18.06 6.72
C ALA A 96 -0.43 18.84 7.80
N PRO A 97 -0.14 20.13 7.63
CA PRO A 97 0.40 20.89 8.75
C PRO A 97 -0.59 20.72 9.90
N ASP A 98 -0.09 20.28 11.05
CA ASP A 98 -0.86 20.32 12.29
C ASP A 98 -1.28 21.79 12.46
N SER A 99 -2.57 22.07 12.24
CA SER A 99 -3.13 23.39 12.51
C SER A 99 -3.06 23.61 14.02
N VAL A 100 -2.07 24.41 14.44
CA VAL A 100 -1.95 24.98 15.79
C VAL A 100 -2.93 26.14 15.92
#